data_AF-A0A8S3TQN1-F1
#
_entry.id   AF-A0A8S3TQN1-F1
#
_cell.length_a   1.000
_cell.length_b   1.000
_cell.length_c   1.000
_cell.angle_alpha   90.00
_cell.angle_beta   90.00
_cell.angle_gamma   90.00
#
_symmetry.space_group_name_H-M   'P 1'
#
loop_
_entity.id
_entity.type
_entity.pdbx_description
1 polymer ?
#
loop_
_entity_poly.entity_id
_entity_poly.type
_entity_poly.pdbx_seq_one_letter_code
_entity_poly.pdbx_strand_id
1 'polypeptide(L)'
;MNLEDTELSIQFYHYVDDIVGSEEVVKTRRRIFIALDNVLESANFTCISSGSKAEGLDLNGSDYDQMLWIMLRYFKTGVYSSSVEAWALLASLFYKCDRYMECIEILNYSLSKCTGDNILISLNNDIVEQSIFQDRKQTLGLFLACKHFILCEVIMIEPYNLLPRELAPLIKERIYRVIMFPPVVYMNVLQYLCLHHLGDNSGKVVALRDIELTVRERYHIRENEYYLTLANKCLSIAKNNVMENLQQTFISSGSKAEGLDIEGSDYDLMIVEKDIGVYESVHAVSSSLHGLTLLMATIHTKPGFTKLKVCKASEAYLQILYKWCETFQQELYISSDLYRKYRLPKRDTMIIHGPCVSSKNNLYDVAYSFHCMEWVKPAKQWINRSRWSKYCVLKEQNPRS
;
A
#
# COMPACT_ATOMS: atom_id res chain seq x y z
N MET A 1 16.54 -48.25 -30.22
CA MET A 1 15.93 -47.07 -29.59
C MET A 1 17.00 -45.99 -29.69
N ASN A 2 16.81 -45.04 -30.61
CA ASN A 2 17.85 -44.07 -30.97
C ASN A 2 18.05 -43.07 -29.82
N LEU A 3 19.31 -42.74 -29.51
CA LEU A 3 19.67 -41.74 -28.51
C LEU A 3 19.05 -40.36 -28.80
N GLU A 4 18.81 -40.04 -30.07
CA GLU A 4 18.14 -38.79 -30.51
C GLU A 4 16.70 -38.66 -30.00
N ASP A 5 15.93 -39.76 -29.88
CA ASP A 5 14.54 -39.72 -29.38
C ASP A 5 14.48 -39.39 -27.89
N THR A 6 15.56 -39.66 -27.15
CA THR A 6 15.64 -39.44 -25.70
C THR A 6 15.94 -37.98 -25.40
N GLU A 7 16.83 -37.36 -26.18
CA GLU A 7 17.18 -35.95 -26.03
C GLU A 7 16.02 -35.03 -26.44
N LEU A 8 15.32 -35.35 -27.54
CA LEU A 8 14.10 -34.66 -27.96
C LEU A 8 12.97 -34.79 -26.93
N SER A 9 12.81 -35.97 -26.32
CA SER A 9 11.81 -36.18 -25.27
C SER A 9 12.12 -35.41 -23.98
N ILE A 10 13.40 -35.28 -23.61
CA ILE A 10 13.83 -34.49 -22.45
C ILE A 10 13.65 -32.99 -22.71
N GLN A 11 14.01 -32.51 -23.90
CA GLN A 11 13.78 -31.13 -24.31
C GLN A 11 12.29 -30.80 -24.35
N PHE A 12 11.46 -31.72 -24.87
CA PHE A 12 10.01 -31.58 -24.88
C PHE A 12 9.43 -31.61 -23.46
N TYR A 13 9.92 -32.47 -22.56
CA TYR A 13 9.50 -32.50 -21.16
C TYR A 13 9.81 -31.17 -20.46
N HIS A 14 11.03 -30.64 -20.58
CA HIS A 14 11.38 -29.34 -20.02
C HIS A 14 10.58 -28.19 -20.63
N TYR A 15 10.30 -28.27 -21.94
CA TYR A 15 9.46 -27.29 -22.63
C TYR A 15 8.00 -27.32 -22.15
N VAL A 16 7.44 -28.51 -21.94
CA VAL A 16 6.08 -28.68 -21.39
C VAL A 16 6.03 -28.24 -19.93
N ASP A 17 7.02 -28.60 -19.11
CA ASP A 17 7.13 -28.18 -17.70
C ASP A 17 7.28 -26.65 -17.57
N ASP A 18 8.00 -26.00 -18.50
CA ASP A 18 8.14 -24.54 -18.57
C ASP A 18 6.83 -23.83 -18.99
N ILE A 19 6.03 -24.42 -19.89
CA ILE A 19 4.76 -23.84 -20.36
C ILE A 19 3.62 -24.07 -19.36
N VAL A 20 3.47 -25.31 -18.92
CA VAL A 20 2.44 -25.74 -17.98
C VAL A 20 2.73 -25.17 -16.59
N GLY A 21 4.01 -24.96 -16.28
CA GLY A 21 4.51 -24.61 -14.96
C GLY A 21 4.60 -25.84 -14.06
N SER A 22 5.38 -25.74 -12.99
CA SER A 22 5.49 -26.82 -12.00
C SER A 22 4.11 -27.24 -11.46
N GLU A 23 4.02 -28.43 -10.88
CA GLU A 23 2.79 -28.95 -10.27
C GLU A 23 2.12 -27.91 -9.34
N GLU A 24 2.92 -27.11 -8.63
CA GLU A 24 2.42 -26.05 -7.76
C GLU A 24 1.88 -24.82 -8.51
N VAL A 25 2.45 -24.47 -9.67
CA VAL A 25 1.88 -23.46 -10.57
C VAL A 25 0.54 -23.94 -11.12
N VAL A 26 0.44 -25.21 -11.52
CA VAL A 26 -0.82 -25.81 -12.01
C VAL A 26 -1.87 -25.85 -10.89
N LYS A 27 -1.51 -26.29 -9.68
CA LYS A 27 -2.40 -26.27 -8.52
C LYS A 27 -2.86 -24.86 -8.17
N THR A 28 -1.96 -23.87 -8.26
CA THR A 28 -2.29 -22.45 -8.02
C THR A 28 -3.26 -21.94 -9.08
N ARG A 29 -2.99 -22.19 -10.38
CA ARG A 29 -3.92 -21.87 -11.47
C ARG A 29 -5.29 -22.52 -11.25
N ARG A 30 -5.35 -23.80 -10.89
CA ARG A 30 -6.60 -24.52 -10.59
C ARG A 30 -7.36 -23.93 -9.39
N ARG A 31 -6.67 -23.59 -8.29
CA ARG A 31 -7.31 -22.91 -7.14
C ARG A 31 -7.87 -21.54 -7.52
N ILE A 32 -7.16 -20.83 -8.40
CA ILE A 32 -7.60 -19.54 -8.94
C ILE A 32 -8.83 -19.72 -9.84
N PHE A 33 -8.87 -20.73 -10.71
CA PHE A 33 -10.04 -21.05 -11.53
C PHE A 33 -11.24 -21.43 -10.66
N ILE A 34 -11.07 -22.26 -9.63
CA ILE A 34 -12.14 -22.58 -8.68
C ILE A 34 -12.62 -21.34 -7.92
N ALA A 35 -11.68 -20.48 -7.50
CA ALA A 35 -12.01 -19.22 -6.83
C ALA A 35 -12.73 -18.24 -7.76
N LEU A 36 -12.39 -18.25 -9.05
CA LEU A 36 -13.07 -17.51 -10.10
C LEU A 36 -14.47 -18.07 -10.31
N ASP A 37 -14.64 -19.37 -10.50
CA ASP A 37 -15.96 -20.01 -10.69
C ASP A 37 -16.92 -19.63 -9.55
N ASN A 38 -16.46 -19.70 -8.29
CA ASN A 38 -17.25 -19.29 -7.13
C ASN A 38 -17.62 -17.80 -7.10
N VAL A 39 -16.75 -16.92 -7.62
CA VAL A 39 -17.02 -15.48 -7.72
C VAL A 39 -17.95 -15.18 -8.90
N LEU A 40 -17.85 -15.96 -9.98
CA LEU A 40 -18.53 -15.72 -11.24
C LEU A 40 -19.92 -16.35 -11.31
N GLU A 41 -20.24 -17.35 -10.49
CA GLU A 41 -21.63 -17.78 -10.26
C GLU A 41 -22.54 -16.62 -9.77
N SER A 42 -21.95 -15.57 -9.21
CA SER A 42 -22.67 -14.36 -8.80
C SER A 42 -22.85 -13.29 -9.90
N ALA A 43 -22.23 -13.46 -11.07
CA ALA A 43 -22.18 -12.44 -12.12
C ALA A 43 -22.44 -13.04 -13.52
N ASN A 44 -23.40 -12.48 -14.25
CA ASN A 44 -23.78 -12.93 -15.60
C ASN A 44 -22.64 -12.76 -16.62
N PHE A 45 -21.82 -13.80 -16.82
CA PHE A 45 -20.76 -13.86 -17.83
C PHE A 45 -20.96 -15.02 -18.81
N THR A 46 -20.45 -14.88 -20.05
CA THR A 46 -20.50 -15.93 -21.08
C THR A 46 -19.23 -16.78 -21.02
N CYS A 47 -19.39 -18.09 -20.82
CA CYS A 47 -18.30 -19.06 -20.84
C CYS A 47 -18.08 -19.61 -22.25
N ILE A 48 -16.81 -19.79 -22.66
CA ILE A 48 -16.44 -20.60 -23.83
C ILE A 48 -15.63 -21.79 -23.35
N SER A 49 -15.96 -22.97 -23.85
CA SER A 49 -15.21 -24.19 -23.61
C SER A 49 -14.04 -24.27 -24.60
N SER A 50 -12.81 -24.43 -24.11
CA SER A 50 -11.62 -24.84 -24.87
C SER A 50 -11.10 -26.18 -24.32
N GLY A 51 -9.91 -26.60 -24.74
CA GLY A 51 -9.34 -27.90 -24.39
C GLY A 51 -9.53 -28.91 -25.52
N SER A 52 -8.76 -29.98 -25.46
CA SER A 52 -8.65 -30.95 -26.56
C SER A 52 -10.03 -31.45 -27.05
N LYS A 53 -11.00 -31.66 -26.13
CA LYS A 53 -12.36 -32.05 -26.53
C LYS A 53 -13.17 -30.94 -27.22
N ALA A 54 -13.04 -29.69 -26.79
CA ALA A 54 -13.75 -28.57 -27.40
C ALA A 54 -13.17 -28.21 -28.79
N GLU A 55 -11.91 -28.55 -29.03
CA GLU A 55 -11.20 -28.35 -30.29
C GLU A 55 -11.29 -29.56 -31.25
N GLY A 56 -12.08 -30.58 -30.89
CA GLY A 56 -12.36 -31.75 -31.74
C GLY A 56 -11.34 -32.89 -31.67
N LEU A 57 -10.45 -32.89 -30.67
CA LEU A 57 -9.46 -33.93 -30.41
C LEU A 57 -9.87 -34.76 -29.19
N ASP A 58 -10.46 -35.94 -29.42
CA ASP A 58 -10.88 -36.87 -28.36
C ASP A 58 -9.84 -37.99 -28.18
N LEU A 59 -8.88 -37.77 -27.28
CA LEU A 59 -7.84 -38.73 -26.91
C LEU A 59 -8.03 -39.17 -25.44
N ASN A 60 -7.42 -40.31 -25.08
CA ASN A 60 -7.42 -40.78 -23.70
C ASN A 60 -6.64 -39.80 -22.81
N GLY A 61 -7.35 -39.08 -21.94
CA GLY A 61 -6.82 -38.00 -21.11
C GLY A 61 -7.29 -36.60 -21.52
N SER A 62 -8.07 -36.47 -22.60
CA SER A 62 -8.61 -35.20 -23.06
C SER A 62 -9.65 -34.61 -22.09
N ASP A 63 -9.47 -33.35 -21.76
CA ASP A 63 -10.32 -32.54 -20.88
C ASP A 63 -11.10 -31.46 -21.64
N TYR A 64 -12.09 -30.90 -20.94
CA TYR A 64 -12.74 -29.64 -21.29
C TYR A 64 -12.16 -28.57 -20.37
N ASP A 65 -11.38 -27.66 -20.95
CA ASP A 65 -10.91 -26.47 -20.25
C ASP A 65 -12.00 -25.40 -20.36
N GLN A 66 -12.60 -25.02 -19.25
CA GLN A 66 -13.50 -23.87 -19.24
C GLN A 66 -12.65 -22.61 -19.09
N MET A 67 -12.51 -21.83 -20.15
CA MET A 67 -11.82 -20.55 -20.11
C MET A 67 -12.84 -19.43 -20.00
N LEU A 68 -12.92 -18.84 -18.81
CA LEU A 68 -13.85 -17.76 -18.58
C LEU A 68 -13.33 -16.44 -19.14
N TRP A 69 -14.08 -15.88 -20.09
CA TRP A 69 -13.69 -14.72 -20.87
C TRP A 69 -13.95 -13.42 -20.07
N ILE A 70 -13.03 -13.06 -19.17
CA ILE A 70 -13.00 -11.71 -18.60
C ILE A 70 -12.19 -10.83 -19.55
N MET A 71 -12.86 -10.26 -20.58
CA MET A 71 -12.60 -8.95 -21.22
C MET A 71 -13.22 -8.87 -22.62
N LEU A 72 -14.25 -8.04 -22.77
CA LEU A 72 -14.85 -7.66 -24.06
C LEU A 72 -13.91 -6.75 -24.88
N ARG A 73 -13.87 -7.00 -26.20
CA ARG A 73 -13.59 -6.10 -27.35
C ARG A 73 -12.22 -6.01 -28.04
N TYR A 74 -11.13 -6.62 -27.59
CA TYR A 74 -9.83 -6.46 -28.30
C TYR A 74 -9.44 -7.59 -29.27
N PHE A 75 -10.16 -8.72 -29.28
CA PHE A 75 -9.79 -9.87 -30.13
C PHE A 75 -10.25 -9.81 -31.60
N LYS A 76 -11.02 -8.79 -32.02
CA LYS A 76 -11.36 -8.64 -33.45
C LYS A 76 -10.16 -8.20 -34.32
N THR A 77 -9.02 -7.87 -33.71
CA THR A 77 -7.82 -7.38 -34.39
C THR A 77 -6.55 -8.21 -34.15
N GLY A 78 -6.63 -9.37 -33.48
CA GLY A 78 -5.47 -10.28 -33.34
C GLY A 78 -4.32 -9.75 -32.49
N VAL A 79 -4.62 -9.16 -31.32
CA VAL A 79 -3.58 -8.70 -30.37
C VAL A 79 -3.71 -9.46 -29.04
N TYR A 80 -2.59 -10.00 -28.58
CA TYR A 80 -2.43 -10.79 -27.36
C TYR A 80 -2.41 -9.90 -26.12
N SER A 81 -3.20 -10.22 -25.08
CA SER A 81 -3.04 -9.55 -23.77
C SER A 81 -1.74 -10.00 -23.13
N SER A 82 -0.97 -9.05 -22.64
CA SER A 82 0.17 -9.29 -21.78
C SER A 82 -0.26 -10.08 -20.55
N SER A 83 0.45 -11.16 -20.20
CA SER A 83 0.08 -12.00 -19.04
C SER A 83 0.02 -11.21 -17.74
N VAL A 84 0.81 -10.14 -17.61
CA VAL A 84 0.83 -9.25 -16.43
C VAL A 84 -0.45 -8.42 -16.29
N GLU A 85 -1.01 -7.94 -17.41
CA GLU A 85 -2.28 -7.20 -17.39
C GLU A 85 -3.42 -8.07 -16.85
N ALA A 86 -3.51 -9.32 -17.33
CA ALA A 86 -4.53 -10.27 -16.88
C ALA A 86 -4.42 -10.54 -15.38
N TRP A 87 -3.19 -10.71 -14.86
CA TRP A 87 -2.97 -10.89 -13.42
C TRP A 87 -3.35 -9.66 -12.60
N ALA A 88 -3.06 -8.45 -13.10
CA ALA A 88 -3.43 -7.21 -12.43
C ALA A 88 -4.96 -7.01 -12.37
N LEU A 89 -5.68 -7.35 -13.45
CA LEU A 89 -7.14 -7.31 -13.49
C LEU A 89 -7.76 -8.37 -12.57
N LEU A 90 -7.21 -9.58 -12.56
CA LEU A 90 -7.64 -10.64 -11.66
C LEU A 90 -7.43 -10.24 -10.18
N ALA A 91 -6.26 -9.70 -9.84
CA ALA A 91 -6.00 -9.17 -8.51
C ALA A 91 -7.02 -8.07 -8.15
N SER A 92 -7.36 -7.19 -9.10
CA SER A 92 -8.37 -6.14 -8.89
C SER A 92 -9.77 -6.71 -8.60
N LEU A 93 -10.13 -7.84 -9.21
CA LEU A 93 -11.36 -8.56 -8.90
C LEU A 93 -11.35 -9.10 -7.47
N PHE A 94 -10.27 -9.76 -7.05
CA PHE A 94 -10.14 -10.24 -5.67
C PHE A 94 -10.20 -9.10 -4.66
N TYR A 95 -9.52 -7.99 -4.93
CA TYR A 95 -9.61 -6.77 -4.13
C TYR A 95 -11.05 -6.28 -3.98
N LYS A 96 -11.81 -6.26 -5.08
CA LYS A 96 -13.22 -5.82 -5.08
C LYS A 96 -14.16 -6.74 -4.34
N CYS A 97 -13.78 -8.00 -4.17
CA CYS A 97 -14.51 -8.99 -3.40
C CYS A 97 -14.04 -9.06 -1.94
N ASP A 98 -13.24 -8.09 -1.47
CA ASP A 98 -12.63 -8.06 -0.14
C ASP A 98 -11.76 -9.30 0.18
N ARG A 99 -11.23 -9.97 -0.86
CA ARG A 99 -10.35 -11.14 -0.77
C ARG A 99 -8.89 -10.72 -0.87
N TYR A 100 -8.45 -9.96 0.13
CA TYR A 100 -7.16 -9.26 0.10
C TYR A 100 -5.94 -10.20 0.14
N MET A 101 -6.03 -11.35 0.82
CA MET A 101 -4.92 -12.30 0.89
C MET A 101 -4.66 -12.97 -0.46
N GLU A 102 -5.71 -13.44 -1.13
CA GLU A 102 -5.61 -14.01 -2.48
C GLU A 102 -5.15 -12.97 -3.51
N CYS A 103 -5.60 -11.72 -3.36
CA CYS A 103 -5.08 -10.61 -4.14
C CYS A 103 -3.56 -10.46 -3.93
N ILE A 104 -3.07 -10.46 -2.69
CA ILE A 104 -1.63 -10.36 -2.37
C ILE A 104 -0.84 -11.54 -2.94
N GLU A 105 -1.36 -12.76 -2.86
CA GLU A 105 -0.70 -13.95 -3.43
C GLU A 105 -0.49 -13.81 -4.94
N ILE A 106 -1.53 -13.39 -5.67
CA ILE A 106 -1.46 -13.16 -7.12
C ILE A 106 -0.49 -12.04 -7.44
N LEU A 107 -0.52 -10.95 -6.68
CA LEU A 107 0.38 -9.83 -6.86
C LEU A 107 1.83 -10.20 -6.61
N ASN A 108 2.13 -10.94 -5.54
CA ASN A 108 3.46 -11.45 -5.23
C ASN A 108 3.99 -12.36 -6.34
N TYR A 109 3.16 -13.31 -6.80
CA TYR A 109 3.53 -14.17 -7.93
C TYR A 109 3.84 -13.33 -9.18
N SER A 110 2.97 -12.38 -9.54
CA SER A 110 3.11 -11.57 -10.75
C SER A 110 4.31 -10.63 -10.69
N LEU A 111 4.51 -9.94 -9.56
CA LEU A 111 5.65 -9.05 -9.32
C LEU A 111 6.97 -9.83 -9.28
N SER A 112 7.00 -11.06 -8.75
CA SER A 112 8.19 -11.91 -8.78
C SER A 112 8.67 -12.26 -10.20
N LYS A 113 7.78 -12.20 -11.19
CA LYS A 113 8.09 -12.42 -12.60
C LYS A 113 8.44 -11.13 -13.33
N CYS A 114 8.15 -9.99 -12.73
CA CYS A 114 8.42 -8.67 -13.28
C CYS A 114 9.83 -8.17 -12.92
N THR A 115 10.87 -8.93 -13.27
CA THR A 115 12.27 -8.54 -13.06
C THR A 115 12.87 -7.88 -14.31
N GLY A 116 13.98 -7.14 -14.15
CA GLY A 116 14.54 -6.31 -15.22
C GLY A 116 14.99 -7.13 -16.42
N ASP A 117 15.47 -8.34 -16.15
CA ASP A 117 15.95 -9.28 -17.15
C ASP A 117 14.82 -10.05 -17.86
N ASN A 118 13.59 -9.97 -17.35
CA ASN A 118 12.46 -10.77 -17.83
C ASN A 118 11.36 -9.93 -18.48
N ILE A 119 11.59 -8.64 -18.76
CA ILE A 119 10.54 -7.76 -19.29
C ILE A 119 10.95 -7.13 -20.61
N LEU A 120 10.06 -7.25 -21.60
CA LEU A 120 10.07 -6.46 -22.82
C LEU A 120 8.88 -5.48 -22.77
N ILE A 121 9.15 -4.19 -22.97
CA ILE A 121 8.09 -3.19 -23.05
C ILE A 121 7.65 -3.10 -24.51
N SER A 122 6.41 -3.50 -24.81
CA SER A 122 5.86 -3.31 -26.16
C SER A 122 5.26 -1.92 -26.29
N LEU A 123 5.74 -1.16 -27.27
CA LEU A 123 5.25 0.19 -27.59
C LEU A 123 4.34 0.09 -28.82
N ASN A 124 3.01 0.22 -28.66
CA ASN A 124 2.07 0.49 -29.76
C ASN A 124 2.19 -0.38 -31.04
N ASN A 125 1.95 -1.70 -31.03
CA ASN A 125 1.93 -2.58 -32.23
C ASN A 125 3.20 -2.59 -33.13
N ASP A 126 4.08 -1.61 -33.00
CA ASP A 126 5.37 -1.47 -33.64
C ASP A 126 6.40 -1.83 -32.58
N ILE A 127 6.77 -3.10 -32.56
CA ILE A 127 7.84 -3.63 -31.72
C ILE A 127 9.10 -2.78 -31.97
N VAL A 128 9.39 -1.83 -31.09
CA VAL A 128 10.66 -1.12 -31.05
C VAL A 128 11.69 -2.07 -30.43
N GLU A 129 12.18 -2.97 -31.29
CA GLU A 129 13.59 -3.21 -31.58
C GLU A 129 13.70 -4.24 -32.71
N GLN A 130 13.27 -3.86 -33.92
CA GLN A 130 13.60 -4.64 -35.12
C GLN A 130 15.12 -4.81 -35.33
N SER A 131 15.96 -3.97 -34.72
CA SER A 131 17.43 -4.08 -34.81
C SER A 131 18.00 -5.32 -34.11
N ILE A 132 17.31 -5.89 -33.10
CA ILE A 132 17.71 -7.17 -32.49
C ILE A 132 17.11 -8.36 -33.26
N PHE A 133 16.00 -8.16 -33.96
CA PHE A 133 15.23 -9.22 -34.63
C PHE A 133 15.55 -9.45 -36.11
N GLN A 134 16.24 -8.55 -36.79
CA GLN A 134 16.46 -8.68 -38.24
C GLN A 134 17.47 -9.77 -38.65
N ASP A 135 18.25 -10.32 -37.73
CA ASP A 135 19.31 -11.29 -38.09
C ASP A 135 18.92 -12.78 -37.96
N ARG A 136 17.68 -13.10 -37.57
CA ARG A 136 17.25 -14.51 -37.43
C ARG A 136 15.85 -14.76 -37.97
N LYS A 137 15.78 -15.15 -39.24
CA LYS A 137 14.59 -15.71 -39.93
C LYS A 137 14.19 -17.08 -39.37
N GLN A 138 13.73 -17.16 -38.12
CA GLN A 138 13.03 -18.33 -37.55
C GLN A 138 12.03 -17.84 -36.46
N THR A 139 10.96 -17.18 -36.89
CA THR A 139 10.21 -16.22 -36.05
C THR A 139 9.05 -16.79 -35.23
N LEU A 140 8.89 -18.11 -35.10
CA LEU A 140 7.82 -18.69 -34.27
C LEU A 140 8.35 -19.50 -33.07
N GLY A 141 9.45 -20.24 -33.24
CA GLY A 141 10.07 -21.00 -32.14
C GLY A 141 10.78 -20.12 -31.11
N LEU A 142 11.29 -18.94 -31.51
CA LEU A 142 11.98 -18.01 -30.62
C LEU A 142 11.03 -17.19 -29.74
N PHE A 143 9.80 -16.91 -30.20
CA PHE A 143 8.80 -16.21 -29.39
C PHE A 143 8.36 -17.05 -28.18
N LEU A 144 8.37 -18.38 -28.33
CA LEU A 144 8.10 -19.36 -27.27
C LEU A 144 9.34 -19.64 -26.39
N ALA A 145 10.55 -19.34 -26.86
CA ALA A 145 11.79 -19.51 -26.11
C ALA A 145 12.20 -18.25 -25.30
N CYS A 146 11.58 -17.10 -25.55
CA CYS A 146 11.85 -15.87 -24.81
C CYS A 146 11.15 -15.89 -23.45
N LYS A 147 11.93 -15.93 -22.36
CA LYS A 147 11.50 -15.71 -20.96
C LYS A 147 10.97 -14.28 -20.67
N HIS A 148 10.60 -13.54 -21.71
CA HIS A 148 10.33 -12.12 -21.63
C HIS A 148 8.82 -11.86 -21.61
N PHE A 149 8.37 -11.18 -20.56
CA PHE A 149 7.02 -10.70 -20.41
C PHE A 149 6.83 -9.42 -21.22
N ILE A 150 5.86 -9.42 -22.13
CA ILE A 150 5.37 -8.17 -22.70
C ILE A 150 4.57 -7.46 -21.59
N LEU A 151 4.93 -6.22 -21.25
CA LEU A 151 4.09 -5.38 -20.40
C LEU A 151 3.19 -4.51 -21.29
N CYS A 152 1.89 -4.83 -21.31
CA CYS A 152 0.87 -3.91 -21.82
C CYS A 152 0.28 -3.13 -20.65
N GLU A 153 -0.21 -1.93 -20.92
CA GLU A 153 -0.84 -1.05 -19.92
C GLU A 153 -2.07 -1.72 -19.29
N VAL A 154 -2.30 -1.48 -17.99
CA VAL A 154 -3.57 -1.89 -17.38
C VAL A 154 -4.62 -0.85 -17.77
N ILE A 155 -5.51 -1.25 -18.67
CA ILE A 155 -6.54 -0.37 -19.21
C ILE A 155 -7.85 -0.56 -18.44
N MET A 156 -8.29 0.51 -17.78
CA MET A 156 -9.58 0.56 -17.10
C MET A 156 -10.56 1.42 -17.90
N ILE A 157 -11.69 0.83 -18.29
CA ILE A 157 -12.74 1.48 -19.08
C ILE A 157 -13.99 1.67 -18.22
N GLU A 158 -14.67 2.80 -18.37
CA GLU A 158 -15.95 3.06 -17.71
C GLU A 158 -17.03 2.01 -18.07
N PRO A 159 -17.82 1.49 -17.11
CA PRO A 159 -17.80 1.81 -15.68
C PRO A 159 -16.63 1.12 -14.99
N TYR A 160 -15.80 1.88 -14.28
CA TYR A 160 -14.52 1.47 -13.67
C TYR A 160 -14.68 0.47 -12.51
N ASN A 161 -15.43 -0.61 -12.72
CA ASN A 161 -15.90 -1.54 -11.68
C ASN A 161 -14.76 -2.21 -10.93
N LEU A 162 -13.65 -2.48 -11.62
CA LEU A 162 -12.46 -3.09 -11.05
C LEU A 162 -11.50 -2.09 -10.40
N LEU A 163 -11.69 -0.77 -10.57
CA LEU A 163 -10.78 0.21 -9.98
C LEU A 163 -11.01 0.33 -8.47
N PRO A 164 -9.97 0.15 -7.62
CA PRO A 164 -10.06 0.41 -6.18
C PRO A 164 -10.68 1.77 -5.87
N ARG A 165 -11.57 1.82 -4.88
CA ARG A 165 -12.30 3.05 -4.52
C ARG A 165 -11.36 4.19 -4.09
N GLU A 166 -10.22 3.84 -3.51
CA GLU A 166 -9.16 4.75 -3.08
C GLU A 166 -8.50 5.46 -4.26
N LEU A 167 -8.59 4.87 -5.46
CA LEU A 167 -8.09 5.44 -6.71
C LEU A 167 -9.16 6.22 -7.49
N ALA A 168 -10.41 6.29 -6.99
CA ALA A 168 -11.49 7.05 -7.63
C ALA A 168 -11.17 8.54 -7.86
N PRO A 169 -10.40 9.24 -7.01
CA PRO A 169 -9.99 10.63 -7.29
C PRO A 169 -9.24 10.79 -8.62
N LEU A 170 -8.54 9.74 -9.09
CA LEU A 170 -7.83 9.77 -10.37
C LEU A 170 -8.77 9.88 -11.58
N ILE A 171 -10.04 9.44 -11.43
CA ILE A 171 -11.06 9.52 -12.47
C ILE A 171 -11.63 10.94 -12.58
N LYS A 172 -11.89 11.60 -11.44
CA LYS A 172 -12.62 12.88 -11.39
C LYS A 172 -11.92 14.01 -12.16
N GLU A 173 -10.63 13.89 -12.38
CA GLU A 173 -9.80 14.89 -13.04
C GLU A 173 -9.63 14.64 -14.55
N ARG A 174 -10.30 13.63 -15.13
CA ARG A 174 -10.10 13.21 -16.51
C ARG A 174 -11.29 13.53 -17.40
N ILE A 175 -10.97 13.98 -18.62
CA ILE A 175 -11.93 14.23 -19.71
C ILE A 175 -12.29 12.92 -20.45
N TYR A 176 -11.44 11.89 -20.35
CA TYR A 176 -11.56 10.64 -21.10
C TYR A 176 -12.08 9.49 -20.23
N ARG A 177 -12.87 8.59 -20.84
CA ARG A 177 -13.47 7.39 -20.21
C ARG A 177 -12.51 6.22 -19.99
N VAL A 178 -11.20 6.45 -20.15
CA VAL A 178 -10.17 5.40 -20.11
C VAL A 178 -9.00 5.87 -19.24
N ILE A 179 -8.53 5.00 -18.36
CA ILE A 179 -7.31 5.21 -17.58
C ILE A 179 -6.37 4.05 -17.86
N MET A 180 -5.14 4.41 -18.23
CA MET A 180 -4.04 3.47 -18.49
C MET A 180 -3.03 3.58 -17.36
N PHE A 181 -2.83 2.49 -16.62
CA PHE A 181 -1.82 2.43 -15.56
C PHE A 181 -0.57 1.68 -16.03
N PRO A 182 0.64 2.12 -15.61
CA PRO A 182 1.81 1.24 -15.66
C PRO A 182 1.53 0.00 -14.80
N PRO A 183 1.64 -1.23 -15.33
CA PRO A 183 1.18 -2.44 -14.62
C PRO A 183 1.89 -2.66 -13.29
N VAL A 184 3.21 -2.48 -13.26
CA VAL A 184 4.01 -2.67 -12.04
C VAL A 184 3.66 -1.64 -10.98
N VAL A 185 3.45 -0.38 -11.37
CA VAL A 185 2.98 0.67 -10.45
C VAL A 185 1.60 0.31 -9.90
N TYR A 186 0.67 -0.09 -10.77
CA TYR A 186 -0.69 -0.46 -10.37
C TYR A 186 -0.72 -1.66 -9.44
N MET A 187 0.05 -2.71 -9.73
CA MET A 187 0.15 -3.90 -8.88
C MET A 187 0.71 -3.58 -7.50
N ASN A 188 1.78 -2.78 -7.40
CA ASN A 188 2.33 -2.36 -6.11
C ASN A 188 1.34 -1.49 -5.31
N VAL A 189 0.59 -0.61 -5.99
CA VAL A 189 -0.48 0.19 -5.35
C VAL A 189 -1.61 -0.71 -4.86
N LEU A 190 -2.03 -1.69 -5.65
CA LEU A 190 -3.08 -2.63 -5.26
C LEU A 190 -2.64 -3.49 -4.08
N GLN A 191 -1.37 -3.92 -4.05
CA GLN A 191 -0.78 -4.65 -2.94
C GLN A 191 -0.77 -3.79 -1.67
N TYR A 192 -0.34 -2.53 -1.77
CA TYR A 192 -0.39 -1.57 -0.68
C TYR A 192 -1.81 -1.42 -0.12
N LEU A 193 -2.83 -1.32 -0.98
CA LEU A 193 -4.23 -1.19 -0.56
C LEU A 193 -4.76 -2.46 0.13
N CYS A 194 -4.37 -3.66 -0.33
CA CYS A 194 -4.71 -4.91 0.35
C CYS A 194 -4.14 -4.93 1.77
N LEU A 195 -2.84 -4.60 1.91
CA LEU A 195 -2.16 -4.54 3.20
C LEU A 195 -2.77 -3.45 4.10
N HIS A 196 -3.28 -2.38 3.51
CA HIS A 196 -4.04 -1.36 4.22
C HIS A 196 -5.34 -1.89 4.82
N HIS A 197 -6.17 -2.58 4.04
CA HIS A 197 -7.44 -3.14 4.56
C HIS A 197 -7.23 -4.29 5.55
N LEU A 198 -6.13 -5.04 5.42
CA LEU A 198 -5.73 -6.06 6.39
C LEU A 198 -5.14 -5.48 7.69
N GLY A 199 -4.84 -4.17 7.74
CA GLY A 199 -4.17 -3.55 8.88
C GLY A 199 -2.69 -3.92 9.02
N ASP A 200 -2.06 -4.51 8.01
CA ASP A 200 -0.63 -4.85 8.01
C ASP A 200 0.22 -3.59 7.79
N ASN A 201 0.59 -3.01 8.92
CA ASN A 201 1.40 -1.81 9.02
C ASN A 201 2.82 -1.97 8.48
N SER A 202 3.48 -3.10 8.77
CA SER A 202 4.80 -3.43 8.25
C SER A 202 4.78 -3.62 6.74
N GLY A 203 3.84 -4.42 6.24
CA GLY A 203 3.69 -4.68 4.81
C GLY A 203 3.40 -3.41 4.03
N LYS A 204 2.52 -2.53 4.54
CA LYS A 204 2.24 -1.22 3.93
C LYS A 204 3.50 -0.39 3.70
N VAL A 205 4.42 -0.35 4.68
CA VAL A 205 5.66 0.43 4.56
C VAL A 205 6.57 -0.15 3.49
N VAL A 206 6.66 -1.49 3.40
CA VAL A 206 7.43 -2.18 2.35
C VAL A 206 6.81 -1.90 0.98
N ALA A 207 5.51 -2.13 0.82
CA ALA A 207 4.82 -1.89 -0.46
C ALA A 207 4.90 -0.41 -0.88
N LEU A 208 4.82 0.55 0.06
CA LEU A 208 5.00 1.97 -0.25
C LEU A 208 6.42 2.25 -0.79
N ARG A 209 7.45 1.67 -0.17
CA ARG A 209 8.83 1.79 -0.64
C ARG A 209 8.98 1.19 -2.05
N ASP A 210 8.31 0.09 -2.34
CA ASP A 210 8.36 -0.55 -3.66
C ASP A 210 7.66 0.31 -4.73
N ILE A 211 6.55 0.99 -4.39
CA ILE A 211 5.94 2.02 -5.25
C ILE A 211 6.95 3.16 -5.48
N GLU A 212 7.58 3.69 -4.42
CA GLU A 212 8.55 4.78 -4.54
C GLU A 212 9.73 4.41 -5.44
N LEU A 213 10.29 3.22 -5.27
CA LEU A 213 11.38 2.71 -6.10
C LEU A 213 10.93 2.56 -7.55
N THR A 214 9.76 1.97 -7.79
CA THR A 214 9.20 1.81 -9.14
C THR A 214 9.02 3.16 -9.84
N VAL A 215 8.50 4.17 -9.13
CA VAL A 215 8.31 5.52 -9.67
C VAL A 215 9.64 6.24 -9.90
N ARG A 216 10.55 6.19 -8.91
CA ARG A 216 11.84 6.91 -8.93
C ARG A 216 12.77 6.39 -10.01
N GLU A 217 12.93 5.07 -10.10
CA GLU A 217 13.76 4.42 -11.10
C GLU A 217 13.09 4.39 -12.48
N ARG A 218 11.88 4.99 -12.61
CA ARG A 218 11.03 4.93 -13.81
C ARG A 218 10.86 3.50 -14.32
N TYR A 219 10.81 2.55 -13.39
CA TYR A 219 10.84 1.13 -13.70
C TYR A 219 9.58 0.77 -14.48
N HIS A 220 9.75 0.51 -15.78
CA HIS A 220 8.67 0.26 -16.74
C HIS A 220 7.63 1.38 -16.84
N ILE A 221 8.03 2.62 -16.54
CA ILE A 221 7.23 3.82 -16.79
C ILE A 221 7.74 4.42 -18.10
N ARG A 222 6.87 4.43 -19.13
CA ARG A 222 7.14 5.09 -20.41
C ARG A 222 7.69 6.50 -20.17
N GLU A 223 8.60 6.97 -21.02
CA GLU A 223 9.03 8.39 -21.07
C GLU A 223 7.90 9.31 -21.58
N ASN A 224 6.72 9.15 -21.00
CA ASN A 224 5.56 9.95 -21.27
C ASN A 224 5.12 10.53 -19.93
N GLU A 225 5.10 11.86 -19.89
CA GLU A 225 4.76 12.69 -18.75
C GLU A 225 3.42 12.28 -18.11
N TYR A 226 2.49 11.76 -18.91
CA TYR A 226 1.23 11.18 -18.45
C TYR A 226 1.42 10.04 -17.43
N TYR A 227 2.28 9.06 -17.73
CA TYR A 227 2.45 7.87 -16.86
C TYR A 227 3.19 8.25 -15.59
N LEU A 228 4.20 9.10 -15.71
CA LEU A 228 4.92 9.61 -14.55
C LEU A 228 3.98 10.43 -13.64
N THR A 229 3.12 11.27 -14.23
CA THR A 229 2.11 12.01 -13.47
C THR A 229 1.12 11.08 -12.78
N LEU A 230 0.60 10.07 -13.48
CA LEU A 230 -0.33 9.11 -12.90
C LEU A 230 0.32 8.30 -11.78
N ALA A 231 1.54 7.83 -11.99
CA ALA A 231 2.29 7.05 -11.01
C ALA A 231 2.60 7.88 -9.75
N ASN A 232 2.98 9.15 -9.91
CA ASN A 232 3.14 10.08 -8.79
C ASN A 232 1.83 10.34 -8.04
N LYS A 233 0.69 10.42 -8.76
CA LYS A 233 -0.62 10.54 -8.10
C LYS A 233 -0.96 9.29 -7.29
N CYS A 234 -0.75 8.09 -7.85
CA CYS A 234 -0.93 6.84 -7.10
C CYS A 234 -0.05 6.78 -5.85
N LEU A 235 1.22 7.18 -5.98
CA LEU A 235 2.13 7.28 -4.84
C LEU A 235 1.63 8.29 -3.79
N SER A 236 1.11 9.44 -4.22
CA SER A 236 0.55 10.44 -3.30
C SER A 236 -0.66 9.91 -2.51
N ILE A 237 -1.54 9.14 -3.16
CA ILE A 237 -2.68 8.49 -2.51
C ILE A 237 -2.18 7.48 -1.48
N ALA A 238 -1.22 6.63 -1.85
CA ALA A 238 -0.63 5.65 -0.93
C ALA A 238 0.05 6.35 0.27
N LYS A 239 0.80 7.43 0.05
CA LYS A 239 1.43 8.23 1.12
C LYS A 239 0.39 8.85 2.05
N ASN A 240 -0.67 9.43 1.52
CA ASN A 240 -1.73 10.03 2.33
C ASN A 240 -2.42 8.97 3.20
N ASN A 241 -2.67 7.77 2.65
CA ASN A 241 -3.23 6.65 3.40
C ASN A 241 -2.29 6.09 4.48
N VAL A 242 -0.96 6.16 4.29
CA VAL A 242 0.03 5.83 5.35
C VAL A 242 0.00 6.86 6.44
N MET A 243 0.02 8.15 6.08
CA MET A 243 0.03 9.26 7.04
C MET A 243 -1.24 9.32 7.89
N GLU A 244 -2.37 8.80 7.38
CA GLU A 244 -3.63 8.71 8.13
C GLU A 244 -3.70 7.50 9.08
N ASN A 245 -2.98 6.39 8.82
CA ASN A 245 -3.19 5.12 9.55
C ASN A 245 -2.01 4.58 10.36
N LEU A 246 -0.80 5.14 10.27
CA LEU A 246 0.40 4.49 10.83
C LEU A 246 1.05 5.16 12.03
N GLN A 247 0.60 6.33 12.47
CA GLN A 247 1.30 7.05 13.54
C GLN A 247 0.42 7.59 14.64
N GLN A 248 -0.89 7.32 14.66
CA GLN A 248 -1.76 7.91 15.68
C GLN A 248 -2.35 6.85 16.61
N THR A 249 -2.36 7.14 17.91
CA THR A 249 -3.13 6.39 18.91
C THR A 249 -4.25 7.26 19.40
N PHE A 250 -5.45 6.71 19.44
CA PHE A 250 -6.62 7.37 19.97
C PHE A 250 -6.80 6.94 21.42
N ILE A 251 -6.76 7.90 22.34
CA ILE A 251 -7.04 7.69 23.75
C ILE A 251 -8.34 8.41 24.06
N SER A 252 -9.35 7.64 24.47
CA SER A 252 -10.60 8.19 25.00
C SER A 252 -10.42 8.43 26.50
N SER A 253 -10.70 9.63 26.98
CA SER A 253 -10.67 9.97 28.40
C SER A 253 -11.91 10.75 28.83
N GLY A 254 -11.91 11.25 30.06
CA GLY A 254 -12.99 12.09 30.56
C GLY A 254 -14.18 11.30 31.08
N SER A 255 -15.19 12.04 31.53
CA SER A 255 -16.34 11.50 32.27
C SER A 255 -16.99 10.30 31.59
N LYS A 256 -17.32 10.41 30.29
CA LYS A 256 -17.96 9.32 29.54
C LYS A 256 -17.06 8.09 29.36
N ALA A 257 -15.78 8.28 29.06
CA ALA A 257 -14.84 7.16 28.92
C ALA A 257 -14.61 6.44 30.25
N GLU A 258 -14.75 7.16 31.37
CA GLU A 258 -14.65 6.65 32.74
C GLU A 258 -15.99 6.09 33.28
N GLY A 259 -17.07 6.11 32.47
CA GLY A 259 -18.38 5.55 32.83
C GLY A 259 -19.31 6.50 33.57
N LEU A 260 -19.00 7.80 33.61
CA LEU A 260 -19.84 8.85 34.18
C LEU A 260 -20.56 9.60 33.05
N ASP A 261 -21.84 9.32 32.86
CA ASP A 261 -22.70 10.01 31.88
C ASP A 261 -23.63 10.97 32.62
N ILE A 262 -23.18 12.22 32.79
CA ILE A 262 -23.92 13.29 33.46
C ILE A 262 -24.33 14.36 32.46
N GLU A 263 -25.34 15.17 32.80
CA GLU A 263 -25.77 16.27 31.94
C GLU A 263 -24.60 17.24 31.71
N GLY A 264 -24.30 17.49 30.42
CA GLY A 264 -23.15 18.29 30.00
C GLY A 264 -21.87 17.50 29.71
N SER A 265 -21.87 16.18 29.89
CA SER A 265 -20.73 15.33 29.50
C SER A 265 -20.53 15.29 27.99
N ASP A 266 -19.27 15.46 27.58
CA ASP A 266 -18.75 15.34 26.23
C ASP A 266 -17.80 14.13 26.11
N TYR A 267 -17.26 13.91 24.91
CA TYR A 267 -16.27 12.89 24.63
C TYR A 267 -14.89 13.53 24.45
N ASP A 268 -13.98 13.30 25.40
CA ASP A 268 -12.59 13.73 25.29
C ASP A 268 -11.77 12.70 24.52
N LEU A 269 -11.24 13.13 23.38
CA LEU A 269 -10.40 12.32 22.51
C LEU A 269 -8.99 12.92 22.40
N MET A 270 -7.98 12.14 22.74
CA MET A 270 -6.59 12.49 22.51
C MET A 270 -6.01 11.68 21.35
N ILE A 271 -5.42 12.37 20.38
CA ILE A 271 -4.75 11.79 19.21
C ILE A 271 -3.24 11.92 19.44
N VAL A 272 -2.57 10.78 19.66
CA VAL A 272 -1.15 10.72 20.01
C VAL A 272 -0.30 10.30 18.81
N GLU A 273 0.65 11.14 18.39
CA GLU A 273 1.61 10.79 17.34
C GLU A 273 2.73 9.88 17.89
N LYS A 274 2.80 8.64 17.41
CA LYS A 274 3.71 7.56 17.82
C LYS A 274 5.11 7.64 17.20
N ASP A 275 5.25 8.27 16.04
CA ASP A 275 6.57 8.42 15.38
C ASP A 275 7.31 9.70 15.80
N ILE A 276 6.71 10.44 16.73
CA ILE A 276 7.32 11.60 17.35
C ILE A 276 7.66 11.21 18.79
N GLY A 277 8.94 10.94 19.03
CA GLY A 277 9.43 10.59 20.36
C GLY A 277 9.77 11.84 21.15
N VAL A 278 9.15 12.03 22.31
CA VAL A 278 9.50 13.10 23.27
C VAL A 278 10.30 12.52 24.43
N TYR A 279 11.42 13.16 24.76
CA TYR A 279 12.36 12.71 25.79
C TYR A 279 12.69 13.84 26.78
N GLU A 280 12.93 13.48 28.03
CA GLU A 280 13.43 14.41 29.05
C GLU A 280 14.96 14.47 29.03
N SER A 281 15.62 13.33 28.75
CA SER A 281 17.07 13.21 28.77
C SER A 281 17.70 13.28 27.37
N VAL A 282 18.74 14.10 27.22
CA VAL A 282 19.57 14.18 26.00
C VAL A 282 20.19 12.83 25.66
N HIS A 283 20.50 12.00 26.66
CA HIS A 283 21.10 10.68 26.42
C HIS A 283 20.11 9.69 25.81
N ALA A 284 18.80 9.84 26.05
CA ALA A 284 17.78 8.99 25.45
C ALA A 284 17.57 9.32 23.96
N VAL A 285 17.71 10.61 23.60
CA VAL A 285 17.55 11.12 22.23
C VAL A 285 18.50 10.45 21.23
N SER A 286 19.76 10.20 21.59
CA SER A 286 20.76 9.63 20.67
C SER A 286 20.43 8.20 20.23
N SER A 287 19.67 7.47 21.05
CA SER A 287 19.24 6.08 20.79
C SER A 287 17.87 5.97 20.10
N SER A 288 17.20 7.09 19.83
CA SER A 288 15.84 7.11 19.27
C SER A 288 15.80 6.63 17.81
N LEU A 289 14.85 5.72 17.54
CA LEU A 289 14.48 5.23 16.20
C LEU A 289 13.33 6.03 15.56
N HIS A 290 12.77 7.01 16.28
CA HIS A 290 11.64 7.82 15.80
C HIS A 290 12.03 8.73 14.63
N GLY A 291 11.10 8.93 13.70
CA GLY A 291 11.26 9.84 12.58
C GLY A 291 11.48 11.29 13.01
N LEU A 292 10.84 11.73 14.09
CA LEU A 292 11.11 13.02 14.74
C LEU A 292 11.38 12.80 16.23
N THR A 293 12.49 13.36 16.73
CA THR A 293 12.85 13.29 18.13
C THR A 293 12.91 14.69 18.74
N LEU A 294 12.18 14.85 19.84
CA LEU A 294 12.00 16.10 20.57
C LEU A 294 12.58 15.98 21.98
N LEU A 295 13.20 17.06 22.45
CA LEU A 295 13.69 17.18 23.82
C LEU A 295 12.83 18.18 24.61
N MET A 296 12.44 17.79 25.82
CA MET A 296 11.72 18.66 26.74
C MET A 296 12.67 19.71 27.34
N ALA A 297 12.47 20.97 26.95
CA ALA A 297 13.16 22.12 27.55
C ALA A 297 12.27 22.71 28.64
N THR A 298 12.40 22.20 29.86
CA THR A 298 11.59 22.58 31.02
C THR A 298 12.15 23.79 31.78
N ILE A 299 13.41 24.16 31.53
CA ILE A 299 14.08 25.28 32.21
C ILE A 299 13.34 26.58 31.85
N HIS A 300 12.89 27.31 32.87
CA HIS A 300 12.13 28.58 32.76
C HIS A 300 10.70 28.47 32.20
N THR A 301 10.10 27.29 32.23
CA THR A 301 8.68 27.13 31.88
C THR A 301 7.79 27.25 33.12
N LYS A 302 6.55 27.74 32.94
CA LYS A 302 5.55 27.76 34.01
C LYS A 302 5.19 26.33 34.42
N PRO A 303 4.86 26.06 35.69
CA PRO A 303 4.38 24.74 36.11
C PRO A 303 3.24 24.24 35.20
N GLY A 304 3.35 23.00 34.73
CA GLY A 304 2.38 22.39 33.80
C GLY A 304 2.68 22.62 32.31
N PHE A 305 3.72 23.39 31.97
CA PHE A 305 4.13 23.64 30.58
C PHE A 305 5.54 23.13 30.32
N THR A 306 5.84 22.82 29.06
CA THR A 306 7.20 22.55 28.58
C THR A 306 7.38 23.14 27.19
N LYS A 307 8.62 23.44 26.81
CA LYS A 307 8.97 23.64 25.40
C LYS A 307 9.49 22.32 24.82
N LEU A 308 9.28 22.11 23.52
CA LEU A 308 9.77 20.93 22.80
C LEU A 308 10.76 21.37 21.74
N LYS A 309 12.05 21.08 21.97
CA LYS A 309 13.14 21.38 21.05
C LYS A 309 13.30 20.25 20.05
N VAL A 310 13.46 20.58 18.77
CA VAL A 310 13.77 19.59 17.73
C VAL A 310 15.25 19.18 17.85
N CYS A 311 15.50 17.88 17.99
CA CYS A 311 16.87 17.34 18.10
C CYS A 311 17.29 16.53 16.88
N LYS A 312 16.39 15.69 16.35
CA LYS A 312 16.65 14.84 15.19
C LYS A 312 15.37 14.75 14.37
N ALA A 313 15.50 14.84 13.06
CA ALA A 313 14.40 14.68 12.12
C ALA A 313 14.87 13.84 10.93
N SER A 314 14.04 12.93 10.48
CA SER A 314 14.22 12.23 9.21
C SER A 314 13.93 13.17 8.04
N GLU A 315 14.35 12.77 6.84
CA GLU A 315 14.11 13.53 5.61
C GLU A 315 12.62 13.88 5.41
N ALA A 316 11.72 12.95 5.76
CA ALA A 316 10.29 13.16 5.69
C ALA A 316 9.81 14.30 6.60
N TYR A 317 10.36 14.42 7.82
CA TYR A 317 9.99 15.49 8.75
C TYR A 317 10.64 16.83 8.40
N LEU A 318 11.88 16.84 7.89
CA LEU A 318 12.55 18.07 7.48
C LEU A 318 11.71 18.90 6.50
N GLN A 319 10.98 18.23 5.60
CA GLN A 319 10.10 18.86 4.62
C GLN A 319 8.83 19.50 5.22
N ILE A 320 8.47 19.23 6.47
CA ILE A 320 7.24 19.74 7.09
C ILE A 320 7.49 20.54 8.38
N LEU A 321 8.69 20.47 8.97
CA LEU A 321 9.02 21.17 10.21
C LEU A 321 8.78 22.68 10.14
N TYR A 322 9.01 23.32 8.99
CA TYR A 322 8.77 24.77 8.83
C TYR A 322 7.29 25.16 9.05
N LYS A 323 6.37 24.20 8.96
CA LYS A 323 4.93 24.43 9.20
C LYS A 323 4.54 24.30 10.67
N TRP A 324 5.38 23.66 11.48
CA TRP A 324 5.07 23.30 12.88
C TRP A 324 5.93 24.06 13.89
N CYS A 325 7.08 24.54 13.44
CA CYS A 325 8.11 25.04 14.33
C CYS A 325 8.31 26.54 14.23
N GLU A 326 8.85 27.09 15.30
CA GLU A 326 9.37 28.46 15.37
C GLU A 326 10.82 28.44 15.83
N THR A 327 11.61 29.39 15.32
CA THR A 327 12.99 29.56 15.75
C THR A 327 13.04 30.49 16.96
N PHE A 328 13.58 30.01 18.06
CA PHE A 328 13.81 30.78 19.28
C PHE A 328 15.26 30.59 19.74
N GLN A 329 16.00 31.69 19.87
CA GLN A 329 17.42 31.67 20.25
C GLN A 329 18.28 30.74 19.35
N GLN A 330 18.06 30.81 18.04
CA GLN A 330 18.75 29.98 17.02
C GLN A 330 18.45 28.47 17.09
N GLU A 331 17.50 28.06 17.93
CA GLU A 331 17.06 26.68 18.04
C GLU A 331 15.62 26.54 17.55
N LEU A 332 15.29 25.35 17.04
CA LEU A 332 13.98 25.06 16.48
C LEU A 332 13.09 24.40 17.54
N TYR A 333 11.93 24.99 17.79
CA TYR A 333 10.95 24.50 18.76
C TYR A 333 9.61 24.22 18.09
N ILE A 334 8.89 23.20 18.55
CA ILE A 334 7.51 22.97 18.13
C ILE A 334 6.62 24.08 18.72
N SER A 335 5.89 24.77 17.84
CA SER A 335 4.84 25.71 18.22
C SER A 335 3.51 24.97 18.26
N SER A 336 2.90 24.91 19.45
CA SER A 336 1.59 24.26 19.62
C SER A 336 0.52 24.88 18.71
N ASP A 337 0.59 26.20 18.48
CA ASP A 337 -0.38 26.92 17.66
C ASP A 337 -0.21 26.61 16.17
N LEU A 338 1.04 26.60 15.67
CA LEU A 338 1.32 26.24 14.28
C LEU A 338 1.01 24.76 14.01
N TYR A 339 1.42 23.88 14.92
CA TYR A 339 1.14 22.45 14.83
C TYR A 339 -0.37 22.19 14.78
N ARG A 340 -1.13 22.80 15.70
CA ARG A 340 -2.59 22.72 15.74
C ARG A 340 -3.21 23.26 14.45
N LYS A 341 -2.78 24.43 13.97
CA LYS A 341 -3.29 25.02 12.71
C LYS A 341 -3.02 24.16 11.48
N TYR A 342 -1.90 23.42 11.48
CA TYR A 342 -1.57 22.50 10.41
C TYR A 342 -2.39 21.20 10.46
N ARG A 343 -2.57 20.64 11.65
CA ARG A 343 -3.26 19.35 11.84
C ARG A 343 -4.77 19.45 11.78
N LEU A 344 -5.34 20.59 12.18
CA LEU A 344 -6.78 20.76 12.15
C LEU A 344 -7.26 21.05 10.71
N PRO A 345 -8.28 20.32 10.24
CA PRO A 345 -8.91 20.67 8.98
C PRO A 345 -9.56 22.05 9.12
N LYS A 346 -9.40 22.90 8.11
CA LYS A 346 -10.14 24.17 8.00
C LYS A 346 -11.63 23.86 7.81
N ARG A 347 -12.34 23.60 8.89
CA ARG A 347 -13.79 23.42 8.88
C ARG A 347 -14.40 24.53 9.71
N ASP A 348 -15.35 25.25 9.13
CA ASP A 348 -16.13 26.30 9.81
C ASP A 348 -17.02 25.75 10.95
N THR A 349 -16.89 24.46 11.28
CA THR A 349 -17.72 23.71 12.22
C THR A 349 -17.04 23.38 13.53
N MET A 350 -15.83 23.89 13.77
CA MET A 350 -15.03 23.59 14.95
C MET A 350 -14.75 24.83 15.79
N ILE A 351 -14.82 24.70 17.11
CA ILE A 351 -14.56 25.76 18.08
C ILE A 351 -13.21 25.46 18.74
N ILE A 352 -12.28 26.40 18.68
CA ILE A 352 -10.96 26.25 19.29
C ILE A 352 -11.03 26.75 20.73
N HIS A 353 -10.59 25.93 21.69
CA HIS A 353 -10.44 26.34 23.08
C HIS A 353 -9.14 25.77 23.67
N GLY A 354 -8.20 26.65 24.02
CA GLY A 354 -6.88 26.22 24.51
C GLY A 354 -6.19 25.22 23.55
N PRO A 355 -5.69 24.07 24.04
CA PRO A 355 -5.04 23.05 23.21
C PRO A 355 -6.02 22.17 22.41
N CYS A 356 -7.32 22.25 22.72
CA CYS A 356 -8.35 21.36 22.21
C CYS A 356 -9.21 22.03 21.13
N VAL A 357 -10.00 21.19 20.47
CA VAL A 357 -11.01 21.62 19.50
C VAL A 357 -12.31 20.89 19.75
N SER A 358 -13.37 21.66 19.95
CA SER A 358 -14.73 21.13 20.05
C SER A 358 -15.40 21.05 18.68
N SER A 359 -16.26 20.07 18.55
CA SER A 359 -17.38 20.13 17.61
C SER A 359 -18.36 21.26 17.97
N LYS A 360 -19.05 21.87 17.00
CA LYS A 360 -20.02 22.96 17.22
C LYS A 360 -21.14 22.64 18.22
N ASN A 361 -21.47 21.37 18.38
CA ASN A 361 -22.47 20.88 19.32
C ASN A 361 -21.85 20.41 20.65
N ASN A 362 -20.56 20.66 20.87
CA ASN A 362 -19.78 20.27 22.05
C ASN A 362 -19.92 18.77 22.40
N LEU A 363 -20.08 17.91 21.40
CA LEU A 363 -20.16 16.47 21.64
C LEU A 363 -18.78 15.83 21.83
N TYR A 364 -17.75 16.42 21.23
CA TYR A 364 -16.39 15.90 21.22
C TYR A 364 -15.40 17.04 21.37
N ASP A 365 -14.41 16.80 22.22
CA ASP A 365 -13.22 17.62 22.41
C ASP A 365 -12.01 16.82 21.97
N VAL A 366 -11.26 17.36 21.01
CA VAL A 366 -10.10 16.68 20.42
C VAL A 366 -8.81 17.41 20.77
N ALA A 367 -7.87 16.70 21.37
CA ALA A 367 -6.52 17.17 21.64
C ALA A 367 -5.50 16.38 20.81
N TYR A 368 -4.50 17.06 20.26
CA TYR A 368 -3.33 16.40 19.66
C TYR A 368 -2.18 16.38 20.64
N SER A 369 -1.46 15.27 20.71
CA SER A 369 -0.35 15.09 21.63
C SER A 369 0.77 14.26 21.04
N PHE A 370 1.92 14.29 21.72
CA PHE A 370 3.07 13.46 21.42
C PHE A 370 3.34 12.54 22.60
N HIS A 371 3.79 11.32 22.32
CA HIS A 371 4.10 10.37 23.38
C HIS A 371 5.45 10.75 24.04
N CYS A 372 5.41 10.95 25.35
CA CYS A 372 6.61 11.11 26.15
C CYS A 372 7.11 9.73 26.60
N MET A 373 8.32 9.37 26.17
CA MET A 373 8.89 8.04 26.40
C MET A 373 9.40 7.83 27.83
N GLU A 374 9.41 8.89 28.63
CA GLU A 374 9.90 8.91 29.99
C GLU A 374 8.93 9.67 30.90
N TRP A 375 8.81 9.26 32.16
CA TRP A 375 8.15 10.10 33.17
C TRP A 375 9.00 11.34 33.46
N VAL A 376 8.40 12.53 33.42
CA VAL A 376 9.10 13.78 33.77
C VAL A 376 9.41 13.86 35.26
N LYS A 377 10.52 14.50 35.63
CA LYS A 377 10.96 14.66 37.04
C LYS A 377 9.86 15.07 38.02
N PRO A 378 9.00 16.08 37.74
CA PRO A 378 7.92 16.45 38.65
C PRO A 378 6.88 15.34 38.85
N ALA A 379 6.62 14.53 37.82
CA ALA A 379 5.65 13.44 37.84
C ALA A 379 6.18 12.17 38.53
N LYS A 380 7.50 11.94 38.53
CA LYS A 380 8.12 10.79 39.24
C LYS A 380 7.75 10.73 40.72
N GLN A 381 7.55 11.89 41.36
CA GLN A 381 7.12 11.96 42.76
C GLN A 381 5.70 11.43 42.97
N TRP A 382 4.84 11.47 41.95
CA TRP A 382 3.46 11.00 42.02
C TRP A 382 3.35 9.48 41.93
N ILE A 383 4.21 8.85 41.12
CA ILE A 383 4.31 7.38 41.02
C ILE A 383 4.57 6.75 42.40
N ASN A 384 5.37 7.44 43.22
CA ASN A 384 5.75 6.98 44.54
C ASN A 384 4.71 7.28 45.63
N ARG A 385 3.58 7.91 45.31
CA ARG A 385 2.51 8.16 46.30
C ARG A 385 1.76 6.86 46.57
N SER A 386 2.28 6.09 47.51
CA SER A 386 1.59 4.98 48.16
C SER A 386 0.42 5.50 48.97
N ARG A 387 -0.71 5.79 48.29
CA ARG A 387 -1.97 5.91 49.02
C ARG A 387 -2.73 4.60 48.97
N TRP A 388 -3.32 4.12 47.89
CA TRP A 388 -4.19 2.91 47.99
C TRP A 388 -3.92 1.72 47.07
N SER A 389 -2.92 1.74 46.19
CA SER A 389 -2.56 0.56 45.38
C SER A 389 -1.56 -0.34 46.12
N LYS A 390 -2.03 -1.26 46.95
CA LYS A 390 -1.18 -2.35 47.46
C LYS A 390 -0.66 -3.19 46.27
N TYR A 391 0.63 -3.02 46.00
CA TYR A 391 1.59 -4.01 45.46
C TYR A 391 1.43 -4.66 44.07
N CYS A 392 0.33 -4.52 43.32
CA CYS A 392 0.22 -5.24 42.03
C CYS A 392 0.22 -4.41 40.74
N VAL A 393 -0.06 -3.10 40.75
CA VAL A 393 -0.32 -2.35 39.49
C VAL A 393 0.87 -1.48 39.03
N LEU A 394 1.86 -1.20 39.89
CA LEU A 394 2.91 -0.21 39.59
C LEU A 394 4.16 -0.78 38.89
N LYS A 395 4.23 -2.09 38.60
CA LYS A 395 5.43 -2.75 38.06
C LYS A 395 5.37 -3.16 36.59
N GLU A 396 4.28 -2.96 35.87
CA GLU A 396 4.13 -3.55 34.53
C GLU A 396 4.86 -2.84 33.37
N GLN A 397 5.70 -1.82 33.60
CA GLN A 397 6.36 -1.12 32.49
C GLN A 397 7.85 -0.80 32.70
N ASN A 398 8.65 -1.79 33.10
CA ASN A 398 10.07 -1.76 32.75
C ASN A 398 10.68 -3.18 32.65
N PRO A 399 10.80 -3.78 31.44
CA PRO A 399 11.42 -5.09 31.28
C PRO A 399 12.96 -5.06 31.26
N ARG A 400 13.60 -3.92 31.58
CA ARG A 400 15.06 -3.79 31.58
C ARG A 400 15.55 -2.97 32.78
N SER A 401 15.69 -3.64 33.91
CA SER A 401 16.59 -3.28 35.00
C SER A 401 17.15 -4.54 35.61
#